data_AF-A0A553PF49-F1
#
_entry.id   AF-A0A553PF49-F1
#
_cell.length_a   1.000
_cell.length_b   1.000
_cell.length_c   1.000
_cell.angle_alpha   90.00
_cell.angle_beta   90.00
_cell.angle_gamma   90.00
#
_symmetry.space_group_name_H-M   'P 1'
#
loop_
_entity.id
_entity.type
_entity.pdbx_description
1 polymer ?
#
loop_
_entity_poly.entity_id
_entity_poly.type
_entity_poly.pdbx_seq_one_letter_code
_entity_poly.pdbx_strand_id
1 'polypeptide(L)'
;GLLGTGYVLIRSKQWYTKRLLRKKWDSLPKDTVYLHQFHRSATCPSPSPYVLKLESYLRATQIPYTTGFDQAQDFTKWLVLPGIPKCLINSLVKMFSSMVKKGAYVQGIGRHNRKDIEAFGLTDLGFVSTILGNKKYLFSDERLSEVDLIIFATVAEILTCSPDSSIYAIAIKNDFPNLERHFLMMKNQLWPDWENPKNEMMEKE
;
A
#
# COMPACT_ATOMS: atom_id res chain seq x y z
N GLY A 1 -38.95 13.95 3.97
CA GLY A 1 -37.85 14.94 3.92
C GLY A 1 -36.75 14.44 3.01
N LEU A 2 -36.29 15.26 2.07
CA LEU A 2 -35.31 14.93 1.00
C LEU A 2 -33.99 14.29 1.48
N LEU A 3 -33.60 14.48 2.75
CA LEU A 3 -32.43 13.85 3.34
C LEU A 3 -32.61 12.34 3.61
N GLY A 4 -33.84 11.90 3.92
CA GLY A 4 -34.14 10.49 4.18
C GLY A 4 -34.14 9.64 2.91
N THR A 5 -34.61 10.19 1.79
CA THR A 5 -34.63 9.50 0.50
C THR A 5 -33.23 9.34 -0.09
N GLY A 6 -32.38 10.37 0.02
CA GLY A 6 -30.96 10.30 -0.39
C GLY A 6 -30.17 9.25 0.39
N TYR A 7 -30.38 9.16 1.71
CA TYR A 7 -29.72 8.14 2.56
C TYR A 7 -30.13 6.71 2.18
N VAL A 8 -31.42 6.48 1.92
CA VAL A 8 -31.93 5.18 1.48
C VAL A 8 -31.34 4.78 0.12
N LEU A 9 -31.22 5.72 -0.83
CA LEU A 9 -30.61 5.46 -2.15
C LEU A 9 -29.11 5.13 -2.05
N ILE A 10 -28.37 5.80 -1.15
CA ILE A 10 -26.96 5.48 -0.91
C ILE A 10 -26.83 4.06 -0.32
N ARG A 11 -27.66 3.73 0.68
CA ARG A 11 -27.67 2.41 1.32
C ARG A 11 -28.08 1.31 0.34
N SER A 12 -29.08 1.54 -0.50
CA SER A 12 -29.53 0.58 -1.52
C SER A 12 -28.46 0.37 -2.59
N LYS A 13 -27.78 1.43 -3.03
CA LYS A 13 -26.64 1.34 -3.97
C LYS A 13 -25.49 0.55 -3.36
N GLN A 14 -25.09 0.85 -2.12
CA GLN A 14 -24.06 0.10 -1.40
C GLN A 14 -24.42 -1.38 -1.25
N TRP A 15 -25.68 -1.69 -0.90
CA TRP A 15 -26.17 -3.05 -0.81
C TRP A 15 -26.11 -3.78 -2.15
N TYR A 16 -26.57 -3.13 -3.23
CA TYR A 16 -26.55 -3.71 -4.57
C TYR A 16 -25.12 -4.00 -5.04
N THR A 17 -24.19 -3.06 -4.85
CA THR A 17 -22.77 -3.27 -5.17
C THR A 17 -22.18 -4.43 -4.38
N LYS A 18 -22.41 -4.50 -3.05
CA LYS A 18 -21.96 -5.64 -2.23
C LYS A 18 -22.53 -6.97 -2.71
N ARG A 19 -23.78 -6.99 -3.18
CA ARG A 19 -24.42 -8.19 -3.71
C ARG A 19 -23.78 -8.65 -5.03
N LEU A 20 -23.43 -7.72 -5.93
CA LEU A 20 -22.70 -8.05 -7.16
C LEU A 20 -21.29 -8.58 -6.86
N LEU A 21 -20.58 -7.96 -5.91
CA LEU A 21 -19.27 -8.44 -5.46
C LEU A 21 -19.35 -9.84 -4.88
N ARG A 22 -20.36 -10.11 -4.05
CA ARG A 22 -20.58 -11.44 -3.48
C ARG A 22 -20.82 -12.49 -4.57
N LYS A 23 -21.64 -12.19 -5.59
CA LYS A 23 -21.79 -13.08 -6.76
C LYS A 23 -20.47 -13.33 -7.49
N LYS A 24 -19.64 -12.30 -7.66
CA LYS A 24 -18.30 -12.42 -8.26
C LYS A 24 -17.39 -13.31 -7.41
N TRP A 25 -17.37 -13.13 -6.09
CA TRP A 25 -16.57 -13.96 -5.19
C TRP A 25 -17.08 -15.40 -5.13
N ASP A 26 -18.40 -15.60 -5.12
CA ASP A 26 -19.03 -16.92 -5.15
C ASP A 26 -18.75 -17.66 -6.47
N SER A 27 -18.41 -16.94 -7.55
CA SER A 27 -18.03 -17.54 -8.85
C SER A 27 -16.56 -17.92 -8.95
N LEU A 28 -15.71 -17.51 -8.01
CA LEU A 28 -14.30 -17.88 -8.01
C LEU A 28 -14.11 -19.33 -7.56
N PRO A 29 -13.03 -20.00 -7.99
CA PRO A 29 -12.66 -21.31 -7.46
C PRO A 29 -12.52 -21.24 -5.93
N LYS A 30 -13.01 -22.28 -5.24
CA LYS A 30 -13.15 -22.30 -3.78
C LYS A 30 -11.83 -22.19 -3.01
N ASP A 31 -10.72 -22.51 -3.68
CA ASP A 31 -9.37 -22.52 -3.11
C ASP A 31 -8.55 -21.28 -3.50
N THR A 32 -9.18 -20.25 -4.07
CA THR A 32 -8.50 -19.03 -4.53
C THR A 32 -8.76 -17.86 -3.57
N VAL A 33 -7.69 -17.19 -3.14
CA VAL A 33 -7.78 -15.98 -2.30
C VAL A 33 -8.21 -14.78 -3.14
N TYR A 34 -9.18 -14.00 -2.65
CA TYR A 34 -9.54 -12.71 -3.25
C TYR A 34 -8.80 -11.55 -2.56
N LEU A 35 -7.81 -10.97 -3.24
CA LEU A 35 -7.00 -9.87 -2.72
C LEU A 35 -7.56 -8.51 -3.13
N HIS A 36 -7.95 -7.71 -2.13
CA HIS A 36 -8.35 -6.32 -2.35
C HIS A 36 -7.13 -5.40 -2.45
N GLN A 37 -6.99 -4.69 -3.56
CA GLN A 37 -5.77 -3.92 -3.85
C GLN A 37 -6.06 -2.59 -4.56
N PHE A 38 -5.10 -1.67 -4.45
CA PHE A 38 -5.05 -0.42 -5.21
C PHE A 38 -4.71 -0.66 -6.67
N HIS A 39 -5.14 0.25 -7.55
CA HIS A 39 -4.65 0.20 -8.93
C HIS A 39 -3.13 0.35 -8.93
N ARG A 40 -2.48 -0.43 -9.80
CA ARG A 40 -1.02 -0.38 -9.94
C ARG A 40 -0.61 1.00 -10.44
N SER A 41 0.48 1.52 -9.87
CA SER A 41 1.12 2.75 -10.34
C SER A 41 2.26 2.41 -11.29
N ALA A 42 2.78 3.40 -12.00
CA ALA A 42 3.92 3.19 -12.90
C ALA A 42 5.21 2.80 -12.17
N THR A 43 5.35 3.15 -10.89
CA THR A 43 6.57 2.96 -10.10
C THR A 43 6.49 1.79 -9.11
N CYS A 44 5.27 1.41 -8.69
CA CYS A 44 5.04 0.30 -7.77
C CYS A 44 3.66 -0.37 -7.95
N PRO A 45 3.54 -1.68 -7.63
CA PRO A 45 2.28 -2.41 -7.69
C PRO A 45 1.21 -1.91 -6.71
N SER A 46 1.61 -1.46 -5.53
CA SER A 46 0.69 -0.87 -4.55
C SER A 46 1.42 0.17 -3.70
N PRO A 47 0.81 1.36 -3.47
CA PRO A 47 1.39 2.36 -2.59
C PRO A 47 1.20 2.03 -1.10
N SER A 48 0.53 0.92 -0.77
CA SER A 48 0.33 0.49 0.62
C SER A 48 1.30 -0.65 0.96
N PRO A 49 2.11 -0.51 2.02
CA PRO A 49 3.06 -1.55 2.43
C PRO A 49 2.34 -2.80 2.92
N TYR A 50 1.12 -2.66 3.47
CA TYR A 50 0.31 -3.78 3.94
C TYR A 50 -0.15 -4.70 2.80
N VAL A 51 -0.60 -4.09 1.69
CA VAL A 51 -1.03 -4.86 0.51
C VAL A 51 0.18 -5.47 -0.19
N LEU A 52 1.28 -4.71 -0.30
CA LEU A 52 2.51 -5.20 -0.91
C LEU A 52 3.10 -6.38 -0.12
N LYS A 53 3.09 -6.31 1.22
CA LYS A 53 3.44 -7.43 2.11
C LYS A 53 2.57 -8.66 1.83
N LEU A 54 1.24 -8.48 1.82
CA LEU A 54 0.29 -9.58 1.67
C LEU A 54 0.40 -10.25 0.29
N GLU A 55 0.49 -9.47 -0.78
CA GLU A 55 0.66 -10.04 -2.13
C GLU A 55 2.01 -10.74 -2.26
N SER A 56 3.08 -10.15 -1.70
CA SER A 56 4.40 -10.80 -1.69
C SER A 56 4.38 -12.12 -0.93
N TYR A 57 3.61 -12.21 0.16
CA TYR A 57 3.41 -13.46 0.90
C TYR A 57 2.70 -14.53 0.05
N LEU A 58 1.58 -14.16 -0.60
CA LEU A 58 0.83 -15.07 -1.47
C LEU A 58 1.70 -15.59 -2.63
N ARG A 59 2.53 -14.71 -3.21
CA ARG A 59 3.50 -15.07 -4.25
C ARG A 59 4.60 -15.99 -3.73
N ALA A 60 5.19 -15.68 -2.57
CA ALA A 60 6.25 -16.49 -1.98
C ALA A 60 5.77 -17.90 -1.58
N THR A 61 4.49 -18.04 -1.20
CA THR A 61 3.86 -19.31 -0.81
C THR A 61 3.16 -20.03 -1.96
N GLN A 62 3.13 -19.45 -3.16
CA GLN A 62 2.46 -19.99 -4.34
C GLN A 62 0.96 -20.28 -4.13
N ILE A 63 0.30 -19.53 -3.23
CA ILE A 63 -1.14 -19.66 -2.99
C ILE A 63 -1.87 -19.00 -4.17
N PRO A 64 -2.83 -19.68 -4.83
CA PRO A 64 -3.59 -19.08 -5.91
C PRO A 64 -4.43 -17.91 -5.40
N TYR A 65 -4.32 -16.76 -6.04
CA TYR A 65 -5.07 -15.57 -5.68
C TYR A 65 -5.55 -14.81 -6.91
N THR A 66 -6.59 -14.00 -6.72
CA THR A 66 -7.13 -13.08 -7.72
C THR A 66 -7.20 -11.68 -7.13
N THR A 67 -6.82 -10.69 -7.93
CA THR A 67 -6.76 -9.29 -7.55
C THR A 67 -8.10 -8.60 -7.82
N GLY A 68 -8.42 -7.65 -6.94
CA GLY A 68 -9.67 -6.90 -6.97
C GLY A 68 -9.47 -5.44 -6.65
N PHE A 69 -9.77 -4.57 -7.61
CA PHE A 69 -9.71 -3.11 -7.42
C PHE A 69 -11.00 -2.50 -6.84
N ASP A 70 -11.91 -3.35 -6.36
CA ASP A 70 -13.29 -2.99 -6.03
C ASP A 70 -13.40 -2.00 -4.83
N GLN A 71 -12.46 -2.03 -3.88
CA GLN A 71 -12.45 -1.13 -2.71
C GLN A 71 -11.53 0.10 -2.87
N ALA A 72 -10.45 -0.01 -3.65
CA ALA A 72 -9.50 1.08 -3.82
C ALA A 72 -10.10 2.31 -4.52
N GLN A 73 -11.14 2.08 -5.32
CA GLN A 73 -11.92 3.17 -5.92
C GLN A 73 -12.66 4.01 -4.87
N ASP A 74 -12.96 3.52 -3.67
CA ASP A 74 -13.72 4.33 -2.70
C ASP A 74 -12.87 5.47 -2.12
N PHE A 75 -11.57 5.26 -1.89
CA PHE A 75 -10.68 6.32 -1.41
C PHE A 75 -10.38 7.36 -2.50
N THR A 76 -10.14 6.92 -3.74
CA THR A 76 -9.85 7.83 -4.87
C THR A 76 -11.11 8.50 -5.43
N LYS A 77 -12.30 7.86 -5.37
CA LYS A 77 -13.59 8.51 -5.69
C LYS A 77 -13.90 9.65 -4.74
N TRP A 78 -13.46 9.60 -3.47
CA TRP A 78 -13.56 10.74 -2.57
C TRP A 78 -12.60 11.89 -2.94
N LEU A 79 -11.43 11.56 -3.48
CA LEU A 79 -10.37 12.53 -3.77
C LEU A 79 -10.53 13.22 -5.13
N VAL A 80 -10.98 12.48 -6.14
CA VAL A 80 -11.23 12.94 -7.51
C VAL A 80 -12.74 12.86 -7.75
N LEU A 81 -13.47 13.83 -7.21
CA LEU A 81 -14.88 14.02 -7.54
C LEU A 81 -14.97 14.91 -8.79
N PRO A 82 -15.21 14.35 -9.99
CA PRO A 82 -15.34 15.16 -11.20
C PRO A 82 -16.50 16.15 -11.03
N GLY A 83 -16.23 17.44 -11.25
CA GLY A 83 -17.23 18.52 -11.14
C GLY A 83 -17.21 19.31 -9.83
N ILE A 84 -16.30 19.02 -8.88
CA ILE A 84 -16.16 19.85 -7.68
C ILE A 84 -15.27 21.08 -7.96
N PRO A 85 -15.73 22.29 -7.62
CA PRO A 85 -14.91 23.51 -7.69
C PRO A 85 -13.61 23.36 -6.88
N LYS A 86 -12.47 23.84 -7.42
CA LYS A 86 -11.14 23.73 -6.78
C LYS A 86 -11.11 24.22 -5.32
N CYS A 87 -11.96 25.17 -4.95
CA CYS A 87 -12.07 25.68 -3.57
C CYS A 87 -12.59 24.64 -2.56
N LEU A 88 -13.50 23.75 -2.99
CA LEU A 88 -14.01 22.65 -2.18
C LEU A 88 -12.98 21.52 -2.07
N ILE A 89 -12.17 21.28 -3.10
CA ILE A 89 -11.05 20.32 -3.05
C ILE A 89 -10.06 20.72 -1.95
N ASN A 90 -9.67 21.99 -1.88
CA ASN A 90 -8.78 22.47 -0.81
C ASN A 90 -9.37 22.26 0.59
N SER A 91 -10.68 22.40 0.73
CA SER A 91 -11.38 22.19 2.00
C SER A 91 -11.44 20.70 2.38
N LEU A 92 -11.66 19.82 1.40
CA LEU A 92 -11.61 18.35 1.58
C LEU A 92 -10.20 17.88 1.94
N VAL A 93 -9.17 18.38 1.27
CA VAL A 93 -7.76 18.07 1.60
C VAL A 93 -7.41 18.53 3.01
N LYS A 94 -7.84 19.72 3.43
CA LYS A 94 -7.65 20.20 4.81
C LYS A 94 -8.37 19.32 5.83
N MET A 95 -9.60 18.90 5.54
CA MET A 95 -10.37 17.99 6.40
C MET A 95 -9.67 16.64 6.55
N PHE A 96 -9.22 16.05 5.43
CA PHE A 96 -8.47 14.80 5.42
C PHE A 96 -7.15 14.94 6.19
N SER A 97 -6.39 16.00 5.94
CA SER A 97 -5.15 16.30 6.68
C SER A 97 -5.40 16.44 8.18
N SER A 98 -6.51 17.06 8.60
CA SER A 98 -6.88 17.14 10.02
C SER A 98 -7.17 15.77 10.61
N MET A 99 -7.86 14.89 9.88
CA MET A 99 -8.13 13.52 10.31
C MET A 99 -6.84 12.72 10.49
N VAL A 100 -5.92 12.79 9.53
CA VAL A 100 -4.61 12.13 9.59
C VAL A 100 -3.80 12.67 10.77
N LYS A 101 -3.75 14.01 10.96
CA LYS A 101 -3.05 14.63 12.09
C LYS A 101 -3.62 14.19 13.44
N LYS A 102 -4.94 14.15 13.58
CA LYS A 102 -5.60 13.66 14.80
C LYS A 102 -5.29 12.19 15.06
N GLY A 103 -5.34 11.36 14.01
CA GLY A 103 -4.95 9.95 14.09
C GLY A 103 -3.50 9.79 14.57
N ALA A 104 -2.57 10.50 13.94
CA ALA A 104 -1.17 10.50 14.32
C ALA A 104 -0.96 10.95 15.79
N TYR A 105 -1.69 11.98 16.24
CA TYR A 105 -1.60 12.46 17.62
C TYR A 105 -2.11 11.44 18.64
N VAL A 106 -3.23 10.76 18.35
CA VAL A 106 -3.79 9.72 19.22
C VAL A 106 -2.84 8.52 19.31
N GLN A 107 -2.21 8.14 18.19
CA GLN A 107 -1.20 7.08 18.11
C GLN A 107 0.17 7.50 18.70
N GLY A 108 0.33 8.74 19.17
CA GLY A 108 1.57 9.25 19.76
C GLY A 108 2.55 9.86 18.75
N ILE A 109 2.57 9.42 17.49
CA ILE A 109 3.47 9.94 16.45
C ILE A 109 3.34 11.47 16.30
N GLY A 110 2.11 11.98 16.30
CA GLY A 110 1.82 13.41 16.15
C GLY A 110 2.16 14.27 17.38
N ARG A 111 2.68 13.68 18.46
CA ARG A 111 3.16 14.39 19.67
C ARG A 111 4.63 14.81 19.57
N HIS A 112 5.35 14.28 18.59
CA HIS A 112 6.78 14.51 18.39
C HIS A 112 7.03 15.57 17.31
N ASN A 113 8.18 16.24 17.39
CA ASN A 113 8.60 17.16 16.34
C ASN A 113 9.02 16.37 15.11
N ARG A 114 8.95 17.01 13.93
CA ARG A 114 9.35 16.41 12.66
C ARG A 114 10.78 15.85 12.71
N LYS A 115 11.73 16.59 13.29
CA LYS A 115 13.12 16.14 13.44
C LYS A 115 13.25 14.87 14.29
N ASP A 116 12.44 14.75 15.34
CA ASP A 116 12.46 13.57 16.21
C ASP A 116 11.88 12.37 15.48
N ILE A 117 10.75 12.53 14.78
CA ILE A 117 10.14 11.49 13.94
C ILE A 117 11.13 11.00 12.88
N GLU A 118 11.81 11.95 12.23
CA GLU A 118 12.87 11.70 11.26
C GLU A 118 14.03 10.92 11.87
N ALA A 119 14.51 11.33 13.06
CA ALA A 119 15.56 10.62 13.78
C ALA A 119 15.14 9.21 14.21
N PHE A 120 13.89 9.01 14.66
CA PHE A 120 13.37 7.71 15.03
C PHE A 120 13.34 6.77 13.82
N GLY A 121 12.80 7.21 12.69
CA GLY A 121 12.76 6.39 11.48
C GLY A 121 14.16 6.04 10.95
N LEU A 122 15.12 6.98 11.00
CA LEU A 122 16.51 6.69 10.63
C LEU A 122 17.17 5.70 11.59
N THR A 123 16.88 5.82 12.89
CA THR A 123 17.37 4.91 13.91
C THR A 123 16.82 3.49 13.68
N ASP A 124 15.51 3.37 13.39
CA ASP A 124 14.87 2.10 13.09
C ASP A 124 15.44 1.45 11.82
N LEU A 125 15.65 2.22 10.75
CA LEU A 125 16.32 1.74 9.54
C LEU A 125 17.74 1.26 9.84
N GLY A 126 18.48 1.99 10.67
CA GLY A 126 19.83 1.60 11.11
C GLY A 126 19.83 0.30 11.91
N PHE A 127 18.85 0.08 12.79
CA PHE A 127 18.69 -1.18 13.50
C PHE A 127 18.38 -2.34 12.55
N VAL A 128 17.44 -2.16 11.62
CA VAL A 128 17.11 -3.20 10.64
C VAL A 128 18.31 -3.51 9.74
N SER A 129 19.03 -2.49 9.29
CA SER A 129 20.27 -2.63 8.52
C SER A 129 21.33 -3.41 9.31
N THR A 130 21.51 -3.10 10.60
CA THR A 130 22.45 -3.81 11.48
C THR A 130 22.07 -5.28 11.65
N ILE A 131 20.79 -5.56 11.91
CA ILE A 131 20.30 -6.94 12.08
C ILE A 131 20.43 -7.73 10.78
N LEU A 132 20.11 -7.13 9.63
CA LEU A 132 20.25 -7.77 8.32
C LEU A 132 21.72 -8.05 8.01
N GLY A 133 22.60 -7.06 8.26
CA GLY A 133 24.03 -7.16 7.99
C GLY A 133 24.29 -7.63 6.55
N ASN A 134 25.12 -8.66 6.42
CA ASN A 134 25.44 -9.28 5.12
C ASN A 134 24.50 -10.39 4.69
N LYS A 135 23.55 -10.80 5.55
CA LYS A 135 22.65 -11.92 5.28
C LYS A 135 21.73 -11.62 4.10
N LYS A 136 21.28 -12.69 3.45
CA LYS A 136 20.30 -12.64 2.37
C LYS A 136 18.91 -12.30 2.91
N TYR A 137 18.50 -12.97 3.97
CA TYR A 137 17.26 -12.73 4.72
C TYR A 137 17.59 -12.42 6.19
N LEU A 138 16.67 -11.80 6.91
CA LEU A 138 16.90 -11.25 8.24
C LEU A 138 17.38 -12.31 9.25
N PHE A 139 16.82 -13.52 9.19
CA PHE A 139 17.10 -14.62 10.13
C PHE A 139 17.98 -15.74 9.56
N SER A 140 18.15 -15.85 8.25
CA SER A 140 18.98 -16.90 7.63
C SER A 140 19.35 -16.54 6.18
N ASP A 141 20.32 -17.24 5.59
CA ASP A 141 20.63 -17.06 4.16
C ASP A 141 19.79 -17.96 3.25
N GLU A 142 19.14 -18.98 3.80
CA GLU A 142 18.44 -20.02 3.03
C GLU A 142 16.94 -19.75 2.90
N ARG A 143 16.29 -19.32 3.99
CA ARG A 143 14.83 -19.22 4.08
C ARG A 143 14.35 -17.79 4.26
N LEU A 144 13.49 -17.38 3.34
CA LEU A 144 12.71 -16.15 3.44
C LEU A 144 11.70 -16.25 4.60
N SER A 145 11.66 -15.23 5.45
CA SER A 145 10.70 -15.10 6.54
C SER A 145 9.64 -14.03 6.23
N GLU A 146 8.58 -14.01 7.03
CA GLU A 146 7.56 -12.96 6.93
C GLU A 146 8.10 -11.57 7.26
N VAL A 147 9.16 -11.49 8.07
CA VAL A 147 9.77 -10.22 8.42
C VAL A 147 10.51 -9.62 7.24
N ASP A 148 11.11 -10.45 6.38
CA ASP A 148 11.70 -10.00 5.11
C ASP A 148 10.65 -9.36 4.22
N LEU A 149 9.43 -9.91 4.16
CA LEU A 149 8.32 -9.32 3.40
C LEU A 149 7.88 -7.97 3.97
N ILE A 150 7.93 -7.79 5.29
CA ILE A 150 7.64 -6.51 5.95
C ILE A 150 8.72 -5.48 5.58
N ILE A 151 10.00 -5.84 5.69
CA ILE A 151 11.12 -4.97 5.37
C ILE A 151 11.07 -4.60 3.89
N PHE A 152 10.89 -5.57 3.00
CA PHE A 152 10.71 -5.36 1.57
C PHE A 152 9.58 -4.36 1.29
N ALA A 153 8.39 -4.57 1.85
CA ALA A 153 7.25 -3.72 1.58
C ALA A 153 7.45 -2.28 2.10
N THR A 154 8.08 -2.14 3.26
CA THR A 154 8.39 -0.83 3.87
C THR A 154 9.44 -0.08 3.06
N VAL A 155 10.55 -0.75 2.68
CA VAL A 155 11.60 -0.15 1.86
C VAL A 155 11.10 0.19 0.47
N ALA A 156 10.26 -0.67 -0.13
CA ALA A 156 9.63 -0.39 -1.41
C ALA A 156 8.80 0.89 -1.35
N GLU A 157 7.92 1.05 -0.36
CA GLU A 157 7.12 2.27 -0.18
C GLU A 157 8.01 3.51 -0.05
N ILE A 158 9.07 3.44 0.77
CA ILE A 158 10.00 4.56 0.94
C ILE A 158 10.67 4.92 -0.39
N LEU A 159 11.15 3.93 -1.14
CA LEU A 159 11.89 4.17 -2.38
C LEU A 159 11.02 4.54 -3.58
N THR A 160 9.77 4.06 -3.66
CA THR A 160 8.92 4.26 -4.85
C THR A 160 7.79 5.26 -4.66
N CYS A 161 7.38 5.53 -3.42
CA CYS A 161 6.25 6.41 -3.11
C CYS A 161 6.65 7.72 -2.42
N SER A 162 7.91 7.85 -1.98
CA SER A 162 8.43 9.11 -1.44
C SER A 162 9.13 9.95 -2.52
N PRO A 163 9.18 11.28 -2.38
CA PRO A 163 10.04 12.12 -3.22
C PRO A 163 11.51 11.71 -3.08
N ASP A 164 12.32 11.92 -4.13
CA ASP A 164 13.76 11.64 -4.09
C ASP A 164 14.52 12.45 -3.02
N SER A 165 13.95 13.57 -2.58
CA SER A 165 14.47 14.40 -1.48
C SER A 165 14.14 13.87 -0.08
N SER A 166 13.44 12.74 0.03
CA SER A 166 13.13 12.09 1.31
C SER A 166 14.42 11.65 2.00
N ILE A 167 14.61 12.08 3.25
CA ILE A 167 15.78 11.69 4.05
C ILE A 167 15.90 10.16 4.18
N TYR A 168 14.77 9.45 4.20
CA TYR A 168 14.75 7.99 4.33
C TYR A 168 15.19 7.32 3.04
N ALA A 169 14.74 7.82 1.88
CA ALA A 169 15.15 7.30 0.58
C ALA A 169 16.65 7.55 0.34
N ILE A 170 17.14 8.74 0.73
CA ILE A 170 18.56 9.09 0.69
C ILE A 170 19.37 8.18 1.62
N ALA A 171 18.94 7.99 2.86
CA ALA A 171 19.63 7.14 3.83
C ALA A 171 19.67 5.66 3.39
N ILE A 172 18.59 5.13 2.81
CA ILE A 172 18.59 3.75 2.30
C ILE A 172 19.62 3.57 1.17
N LYS A 173 19.74 4.54 0.26
CA LYS A 173 20.68 4.48 -0.86
C LYS A 173 22.14 4.69 -0.44
N ASN A 174 22.39 5.60 0.49
CA ASN A 174 23.74 6.03 0.85
C ASN A 174 24.29 5.32 2.10
N ASP A 175 23.48 5.24 3.15
CA ASP A 175 23.92 4.80 4.48
C ASP A 175 23.58 3.31 4.73
N PHE A 176 22.51 2.79 4.12
CA PHE A 176 22.01 1.42 4.32
C PHE A 176 21.89 0.61 3.02
N PRO A 177 22.95 0.48 2.21
CA PRO A 177 22.88 -0.19 0.89
C PRO A 177 22.49 -1.67 0.97
N ASN A 178 22.65 -2.32 2.13
CA ASN A 178 22.18 -3.68 2.34
C ASN A 178 20.65 -3.80 2.33
N LEU A 179 19.93 -2.76 2.77
CA LEU A 179 18.46 -2.69 2.68
C LEU A 179 18.01 -2.53 1.22
N GLU A 180 18.68 -1.67 0.46
CA GLU A 180 18.42 -1.53 -0.98
C GLU A 180 18.69 -2.84 -1.73
N ARG A 181 19.83 -3.49 -1.44
CA ARG A 181 20.17 -4.80 -1.98
C ARG A 181 19.08 -5.84 -1.70
N HIS A 182 18.61 -5.90 -0.45
CA HIS A 182 17.55 -6.83 -0.04
C HIS A 182 16.23 -6.53 -0.75
N PHE A 183 15.86 -5.26 -0.88
CA PHE A 183 14.70 -4.85 -1.66
C PHE A 183 14.80 -5.29 -3.13
N LEU A 184 15.90 -4.98 -3.81
CA LEU A 184 16.09 -5.33 -5.22
C LEU A 184 16.06 -6.84 -5.45
N MET A 185 16.69 -7.61 -4.56
CA MET A 185 16.66 -9.06 -4.60
C MET A 185 15.23 -9.60 -4.50
N MET A 186 14.46 -9.15 -3.52
CA MET A 186 13.07 -9.59 -3.33
C MET A 186 12.15 -9.11 -4.45
N LYS A 187 12.38 -7.91 -4.98
CA LYS A 187 11.69 -7.39 -6.18
C LYS A 187 11.89 -8.36 -7.35
N ASN A 188 13.13 -8.71 -7.64
CA ASN A 188 13.44 -9.59 -8.77
C ASN A 188 12.93 -11.03 -8.57
N GLN A 189 12.89 -11.52 -7.33
CA GLN A 189 12.44 -12.87 -7.01
C GLN A 189 10.91 -13.02 -7.03
N LEU A 190 10.18 -12.06 -6.46
CA LEU A 190 8.73 -12.17 -6.23
C LEU A 190 7.89 -11.37 -7.23
N TRP A 191 8.48 -10.37 -7.89
CA TRP A 191 7.76 -9.41 -8.72
C TRP A 191 8.40 -9.24 -10.11
N PRO A 192 8.39 -10.27 -10.96
CA PRO A 192 8.85 -10.15 -12.35
C PRO A 192 8.01 -9.12 -13.15
N ASP A 193 6.79 -8.85 -12.71
CA ASP A 193 5.82 -7.91 -13.27
C ASP A 193 5.82 -6.52 -12.59
N TRP A 194 6.88 -6.17 -11.83
CA TRP A 194 6.94 -4.93 -11.05
C TRP A 194 6.69 -3.66 -11.89
N GLU A 195 7.29 -3.60 -13.08
CA GLU A 195 7.24 -2.44 -13.98
C GLU A 195 6.13 -2.55 -15.04
N ASN A 196 5.32 -3.63 -15.01
CA ASN A 196 4.25 -3.81 -15.98
C ASN A 196 2.88 -3.38 -15.41
N PRO A 197 2.40 -2.16 -15.73
CA PRO A 197 1.06 -1.72 -15.35
C PRO A 197 -0.05 -2.39 -16.19
N LYS A 198 0.30 -3.09 -17.28
CA LYS A 198 -0.67 -3.67 -18.23
C LYS A 198 -0.91 -5.12 -17.88
N ASN A 199 -2.11 -5.43 -17.38
CA ASN A 199 -2.84 -6.67 -17.69
C ASN A 199 -4.29 -6.76 -17.15
N GLU A 200 -4.97 -5.67 -16.76
CA GLU A 200 -6.37 -5.83 -16.30
C GLU A 200 -7.39 -4.82 -16.83
N MET A 201 -6.97 -3.81 -17.61
CA MET A 201 -7.93 -2.88 -18.27
C MET A 201 -8.28 -3.25 -19.72
N MET A 202 -7.68 -4.28 -20.32
CA MET A 202 -7.93 -4.64 -21.73
C MET A 202 -8.74 -5.94 -21.95
N GLU A 203 -9.21 -6.61 -20.89
CA GLU A 203 -10.09 -7.79 -21.04
C GLU A 203 -11.58 -7.47 -20.85
N LYS A 204 -11.96 -6.18 -20.88
CA LYS A 204 -13.35 -5.74 -20.75
C LYS A 204 -13.72 -4.64 -21.74
N GLU A 205 -13.37 -4.85 -23.01
CA GLU A 205 -14.07 -4.24 -24.15
C GLU A 205 -14.71 -5.33 -25.00
#